data_AF-A0A1I3T0S9-F1
#
_entry.id   AF-A0A1I3T0S9-F1
#
_cell.length_a   1.000
_cell.length_b   1.000
_cell.length_c   1.000
_cell.angle_alpha   90.00
_cell.angle_beta   90.00
_cell.angle_gamma   90.00
#
_symmetry.space_group_name_H-M   'P 1'
#
loop_
_entity.id
_entity.type
_entity.pdbx_description
1 polymer ?
#
loop_
_entity_poly.entity_id
_entity_poly.type
_entity_poly.pdbx_seq_one_letter_code
_entity_poly.pdbx_strand_id
1 'polypeptide(L)'
;MVIGAVAALIWVGAATADPGISIFQGGRVHSPDGRWVVSARANENRIWLRGNGVRRRLMGAERYVTVRWLPAIGKVVLLERTIHFNRIAVFMLGARDPYHPDRIEKQIEADLRRHGRALQTVESRTIVFGGGDGSCALVEEAGLPPGKAEGSFLARRAAYRLDFASGSVQRIARCPGATIE
;
A
#
# COMPACT_ATOMS: atom_id res chain seq x y z
N MET A 1 -34.62 -49.55 5.37
CA MET A 1 -34.20 -48.61 4.31
C MET A 1 -33.56 -47.41 5.01
N VAL A 2 -32.23 -47.38 5.11
CA VAL A 2 -31.49 -46.35 5.87
C VAL A 2 -31.11 -45.23 4.90
N ILE A 3 -31.63 -44.02 5.14
CA ILE A 3 -31.28 -42.82 4.38
C ILE A 3 -30.00 -42.24 5.01
N GLY A 4 -28.87 -42.42 4.32
CA GLY A 4 -27.60 -41.81 4.70
C GLY A 4 -27.56 -40.35 4.26
N ALA A 5 -27.56 -39.42 5.22
CA ALA A 5 -27.29 -38.01 4.96
C ALA A 5 -25.77 -37.79 4.96
N VAL A 6 -25.19 -37.53 3.79
CA VAL A 6 -23.81 -37.06 3.68
C VAL A 6 -23.80 -35.55 3.92
N ALA A 7 -23.35 -35.15 5.10
CA ALA A 7 -23.11 -33.75 5.42
C ALA A 7 -21.88 -33.26 4.65
N ALA A 8 -22.09 -32.38 3.67
CA ALA A 8 -21.02 -31.66 3.01
C ALA A 8 -20.48 -30.58 3.95
N LEU A 9 -19.26 -30.77 4.47
CA LEU A 9 -18.52 -29.73 5.17
C LEU A 9 -18.09 -28.65 4.17
N ILE A 10 -18.65 -27.45 4.27
CA ILE A 10 -18.17 -26.28 3.53
C ILE A 10 -16.98 -25.71 4.31
N TRP A 11 -15.79 -25.84 3.75
CA TRP A 11 -14.61 -25.11 4.22
C TRP A 11 -14.80 -23.63 3.90
N VAL A 12 -15.13 -22.83 4.91
CA VAL A 12 -15.02 -21.37 4.83
C VAL A 12 -13.53 -21.06 4.82
N GLY A 13 -12.99 -20.74 3.64
CA GLY A 13 -11.61 -20.30 3.50
C GLY A 13 -11.39 -19.02 4.31
N ALA A 14 -10.62 -19.11 5.39
CA ALA A 14 -10.12 -17.93 6.09
C ALA A 14 -9.24 -17.15 5.11
N ALA A 15 -9.59 -15.89 4.85
CA ALA A 15 -8.73 -15.00 4.09
C ALA A 15 -7.37 -14.93 4.81
N THR A 16 -6.30 -15.31 4.12
CA THR A 16 -4.95 -15.21 4.68
C THR A 16 -4.70 -13.73 4.98
N ALA A 17 -4.47 -13.39 6.25
CA ALA A 17 -4.06 -12.04 6.59
C ALA A 17 -2.81 -11.69 5.77
N ASP A 18 -2.84 -10.54 5.09
CA ASP A 18 -1.67 -10.08 4.35
C ASP A 18 -0.47 -10.01 5.31
N PRO A 19 0.71 -10.48 4.90
CA PRO A 19 1.88 -10.45 5.76
C PRO A 19 2.26 -9.00 6.09
N GLY A 20 2.62 -8.74 7.34
CA GLY A 20 2.93 -7.40 7.80
C GLY A 20 3.70 -7.36 9.10
N ILE A 21 3.99 -6.14 9.54
CA ILE A 21 4.89 -5.84 10.65
C ILE A 21 4.19 -4.87 11.60
N SER A 22 4.05 -5.24 12.86
CA SER A 22 3.64 -4.33 13.93
C SER A 22 4.86 -3.57 14.44
N ILE A 23 4.81 -2.25 14.54
CA ILE A 23 5.95 -1.53 15.14
C ILE A 23 6.01 -1.68 16.66
N PHE A 24 4.91 -2.04 17.32
CA PHE A 24 4.92 -2.34 18.75
C PHE A 24 5.66 -3.63 19.07
N GLN A 25 5.50 -4.66 18.22
CA GLN A 25 6.11 -5.98 18.42
C GLN A 25 7.39 -6.18 17.58
N GLY A 26 7.61 -5.30 16.60
CA GLY A 26 8.54 -5.56 15.51
C GLY A 26 8.03 -6.68 14.60
N GLY A 27 8.92 -7.17 13.75
CA GLY A 27 8.61 -8.27 12.87
C GLY A 27 9.51 -8.33 11.66
N ARG A 28 9.35 -9.41 10.90
CA ARG A 28 10.05 -9.64 9.65
C ARG A 28 9.10 -10.28 8.66
N VAL A 29 9.11 -9.78 7.43
CA VAL A 29 8.42 -10.40 6.30
C VAL A 29 9.49 -10.70 5.25
N HIS A 30 9.58 -11.96 4.84
CA HIS A 30 10.51 -12.42 3.82
C HIS A 30 9.87 -12.28 2.44
N SER A 31 10.67 -11.96 1.43
CA SER A 31 10.23 -12.06 0.04
C SER A 31 9.99 -13.53 -0.35
N PRO A 32 9.12 -13.80 -1.35
CA PRO A 32 8.86 -15.17 -1.80
C PRO A 32 10.11 -15.92 -2.27
N ASP A 33 11.09 -15.21 -2.82
CA ASP A 33 12.38 -15.76 -3.24
C ASP A 33 13.40 -15.91 -2.10
N GLY A 34 13.05 -15.49 -0.87
CA GLY A 34 13.90 -15.52 0.32
C GLY A 34 15.09 -14.54 0.30
N ARG A 35 15.28 -13.76 -0.77
CA ARG A 35 16.47 -12.91 -0.95
C ARG A 35 16.38 -11.58 -0.21
N TRP A 36 15.17 -11.18 0.17
CA TRP A 36 14.88 -9.92 0.82
C TRP A 36 14.07 -10.11 2.10
N VAL A 37 14.25 -9.18 3.03
CA VAL A 37 13.52 -9.11 4.29
C VAL A 37 13.14 -7.67 4.53
N VAL A 38 11.84 -7.41 4.70
CA VAL A 38 11.37 -6.19 5.36
C VAL A 38 11.30 -6.48 6.85
N SER A 39 11.84 -5.60 7.68
CA SER A 39 11.87 -5.79 9.13
C SER A 39 11.69 -4.49 9.89
N ALA A 40 11.12 -4.60 11.09
CA ALA A 40 11.16 -3.56 12.11
C ALA A 40 11.53 -4.19 13.46
N ARG A 41 12.14 -3.39 14.33
CA ARG A 41 12.33 -3.75 15.73
C ARG A 41 11.16 -3.22 16.55
N ALA A 42 10.80 -3.92 17.63
CA ALA A 42 9.81 -3.46 18.58
C ALA A 42 10.14 -2.06 19.11
N ASN A 43 9.14 -1.18 19.13
CA ASN A 43 9.23 0.23 19.52
C ASN A 43 10.23 1.05 18.70
N GLU A 44 10.64 0.57 17.52
CA GLU A 44 11.40 1.35 16.56
C GLU A 44 10.47 1.78 15.43
N ASN A 45 10.21 3.07 15.30
CA ASN A 45 9.31 3.62 14.28
C ASN A 45 9.93 3.58 12.86
N ARG A 46 10.76 2.59 12.53
CA ARG A 46 11.51 2.51 11.27
C ARG A 46 11.38 1.11 10.68
N ILE A 47 10.97 1.08 9.43
CA ILE A 47 10.94 -0.13 8.60
C ILE A 47 12.20 -0.17 7.74
N TRP A 48 12.83 -1.34 7.70
CA TRP A 48 14.08 -1.59 7.00
C TRP A 48 13.93 -2.69 5.95
N LEU A 49 14.62 -2.53 4.83
CA LEU A 49 14.84 -3.58 3.84
C LEU A 49 16.27 -4.10 3.98
N ARG A 50 16.42 -5.41 3.98
CA ARG A 50 17.73 -6.09 3.96
C ARG A 50 17.70 -7.23 2.95
N GLY A 51 18.77 -7.39 2.16
CA GLY A 51 18.89 -8.47 1.19
C GLY A 51 19.94 -8.16 0.14
N ASN A 52 20.60 -9.19 -0.40
CA ASN A 52 21.58 -9.05 -1.49
C ASN A 52 22.62 -7.92 -1.27
N GLY A 53 23.21 -7.84 -0.08
CA GLY A 53 24.20 -6.81 0.28
C GLY A 53 23.63 -5.40 0.53
N VAL A 54 22.32 -5.20 0.34
CA VAL A 54 21.64 -3.93 0.59
C VAL A 54 21.05 -3.93 2.01
N ARG A 55 21.24 -2.82 2.74
CA ARG A 55 20.51 -2.48 3.96
C ARG A 55 20.03 -1.04 3.85
N ARG A 56 18.72 -0.83 3.92
CA ARG A 56 18.09 0.45 3.59
C ARG A 56 16.91 0.72 4.52
N ARG A 57 16.76 1.98 4.96
CA ARG A 57 15.51 2.44 5.57
C ARG A 57 14.46 2.65 4.48
N LEU A 58 13.30 2.02 4.66
CA LEU A 58 12.16 2.16 3.76
C LEU A 58 11.30 3.36 4.19
N MET A 59 10.62 3.24 5.33
CA MET A 59 9.73 4.29 5.85
C MET A 59 9.82 4.38 7.38
N GLY A 60 9.32 5.49 7.91
CA GLY A 60 8.92 5.53 9.31
C GLY A 60 7.48 5.03 9.44
N ALA A 61 7.16 4.36 10.55
CA ALA A 61 5.82 3.83 10.79
C ALA A 61 5.50 3.85 12.30
N GLU A 62 4.21 4.02 12.62
CA GLU A 62 3.59 4.21 13.93
C GLU A 62 2.71 3.03 14.36
N ARG A 63 2.14 2.25 13.42
CA ARG A 63 1.23 1.12 13.75
C ARG A 63 1.54 -0.24 13.11
N TYR A 64 0.78 -0.64 12.08
CA TYR A 64 0.95 -1.92 11.42
C TYR A 64 1.16 -1.66 9.94
N VAL A 65 2.21 -2.25 9.41
CA VAL A 65 2.61 -2.10 8.02
C VAL A 65 2.40 -3.42 7.30
N THR A 66 1.47 -3.44 6.37
CA THR A 66 1.31 -4.54 5.42
C THR A 66 2.46 -4.50 4.41
N VAL A 67 3.05 -5.64 4.12
CA VAL A 67 4.16 -5.80 3.19
C VAL A 67 3.69 -6.63 2.00
N ARG A 68 3.73 -6.06 0.81
CA ARG A 68 3.41 -6.80 -0.43
C ARG A 68 4.63 -6.85 -1.34
N TRP A 69 5.12 -8.06 -1.58
CA TRP A 69 6.21 -8.31 -2.50
C TRP A 69 5.68 -8.44 -3.92
N LEU A 70 6.30 -7.74 -4.86
CA LEU A 70 6.01 -7.80 -6.27
C LEU A 70 7.31 -8.20 -7.01
N PRO A 71 7.77 -9.46 -6.86
CA PRO A 71 9.07 -9.89 -7.37
C PRO A 71 9.16 -9.84 -8.90
N ALA A 72 8.03 -10.05 -9.61
CA ALA A 72 7.97 -10.00 -11.07
C ALA A 72 8.44 -8.67 -11.67
N ILE A 73 8.37 -7.59 -10.89
CA ILE A 73 8.74 -6.23 -11.28
C ILE A 73 9.82 -5.66 -10.36
N GLY A 74 10.41 -6.49 -9.48
CA GLY A 74 11.46 -6.08 -8.56
C GLY A 74 11.02 -4.99 -7.57
N LYS A 75 9.79 -5.04 -7.04
CA LYS A 75 9.29 -4.04 -6.07
C LYS A 75 8.74 -4.64 -4.78
N VAL A 76 8.67 -3.81 -3.75
CA VAL A 76 7.91 -4.05 -2.52
C VAL A 76 7.05 -2.83 -2.21
N VAL A 77 5.80 -3.07 -1.83
CA VAL A 77 4.84 -2.05 -1.42
C VAL A 77 4.64 -2.18 0.08
N LEU A 78 4.86 -1.09 0.81
CA LEU A 78 4.51 -0.96 2.21
C LEU A 78 3.23 -0.14 2.33
N LEU A 79 2.27 -0.66 3.08
CA LEU A 79 1.03 0.03 3.41
C LEU A 79 0.90 0.13 4.93
N GLU A 80 1.01 1.33 5.45
CA GLU A 80 0.68 1.61 6.84
C GLU A 80 -0.73 2.17 6.94
N ARG A 81 -1.54 1.62 7.86
CA ARG A 81 -2.85 2.19 8.22
C ARG A 81 -2.78 2.85 9.60
N THR A 82 -2.95 4.18 9.66
CA THR A 82 -3.09 4.90 10.94
C THR A 82 -4.54 5.33 11.16
N ILE A 83 -4.83 5.88 12.34
CA ILE A 83 -6.15 6.48 12.65
C ILE A 83 -6.42 7.78 11.88
N HIS A 84 -5.37 8.38 11.30
CA HIS A 84 -5.46 9.65 10.61
C HIS A 84 -5.32 9.46 9.09
N PHE A 85 -4.38 8.65 8.61
CA PHE A 85 -4.10 8.44 7.18
C PHE A 85 -3.51 7.06 6.89
N ASN A 86 -3.64 6.58 5.65
CA ASN A 86 -2.84 5.48 5.15
C ASN A 86 -1.62 6.02 4.39
N ARG A 87 -0.44 5.47 4.69
CA ARG A 87 0.80 5.75 3.95
C ARG A 87 1.07 4.60 3.03
N ILE A 88 1.29 4.89 1.75
CA ILE A 88 1.88 3.93 0.82
C ILE A 88 3.30 4.35 0.53
N ALA A 89 4.20 3.37 0.54
CA ALA A 89 5.55 3.58 0.08
C ALA A 89 5.95 2.41 -0.84
N VAL A 90 6.34 2.72 -2.08
CA VAL A 90 6.77 1.73 -3.06
C VAL A 90 8.29 1.78 -3.18
N PHE A 91 8.93 0.61 -3.15
CA PHE A 91 10.37 0.53 -3.17
C PHE A 91 10.86 -0.49 -4.18
N MET A 92 11.88 -0.11 -4.94
CA MET A 92 12.62 -1.05 -5.77
C MET A 92 13.48 -1.97 -4.90
N LEU A 93 13.52 -3.24 -5.27
CA LEU A 93 14.42 -4.26 -4.74
C LEU A 93 15.76 -4.12 -5.45
N GLY A 94 16.82 -3.89 -4.69
CA GLY A 94 18.17 -3.67 -5.23
C GLY A 94 18.81 -2.37 -4.76
N ALA A 95 19.93 -2.03 -5.39
CA ALA A 95 20.58 -0.75 -5.17
C ALA A 95 19.61 0.38 -5.55
N ARG A 96 19.54 1.42 -4.71
CA ARG A 96 18.73 2.60 -4.99
C ARG A 96 19.35 3.30 -6.20
N ASP A 97 18.64 3.39 -7.31
CA ASP A 97 19.00 4.32 -8.36
C ASP A 97 18.75 5.76 -7.84
N PRO A 98 19.80 6.56 -7.62
CA PRO A 98 19.64 7.93 -7.14
C PRO A 98 18.97 8.84 -8.19
N TYR A 99 18.95 8.45 -9.46
CA TYR A 99 18.41 9.23 -10.57
C TYR A 99 16.92 8.97 -10.84
N HIS A 100 16.36 7.89 -10.28
CA HIS A 100 14.94 7.54 -10.42
C HIS A 100 14.23 7.47 -9.06
N PRO A 101 13.93 8.62 -8.42
CA PRO A 101 13.07 8.66 -7.23
C PRO A 101 11.69 8.09 -7.56
N ASP A 102 10.98 7.54 -6.57
CA ASP A 102 9.70 6.85 -6.75
C ASP A 102 8.69 7.70 -7.54
N ARG A 103 8.59 7.44 -8.85
CA ARG A 103 7.83 8.24 -9.81
C ARG A 103 6.34 8.02 -9.67
N ILE A 104 5.93 6.86 -9.15
CA ILE A 104 4.53 6.46 -9.05
C ILE A 104 3.81 7.35 -8.03
N GLU A 105 4.33 7.45 -6.81
CA GLU A 105 3.76 8.31 -5.76
C GLU A 105 3.66 9.76 -6.25
N LYS A 106 4.76 10.30 -6.79
CA LYS A 106 4.79 11.68 -7.31
C LYS A 106 3.77 11.93 -8.43
N GLN A 107 3.58 10.97 -9.34
CA GLN A 107 2.61 11.11 -10.43
C GLN A 107 1.17 11.04 -9.93
N ILE A 108 0.86 10.17 -8.96
CA ILE A 108 -0.46 10.12 -8.30
C ILE A 108 -0.74 11.46 -7.62
N GLU A 109 0.20 11.98 -6.83
CA GLU A 109 0.05 13.26 -6.15
C GLU A 109 -0.15 14.44 -7.12
N ALA A 110 0.65 14.49 -8.18
CA ALA A 110 0.53 15.52 -9.20
C ALA A 110 -0.79 15.44 -9.97
N ASP A 111 -1.31 14.23 -10.23
CA ASP A 111 -2.62 14.05 -10.85
C ASP A 111 -3.76 14.45 -9.93
N LEU A 112 -3.75 14.01 -8.66
CA LEU A 112 -4.77 14.35 -7.66
C LEU A 112 -4.83 15.86 -7.40
N ARG A 113 -3.68 16.55 -7.38
CA ARG A 113 -3.63 18.01 -7.27
C ARG A 113 -4.18 18.73 -8.49
N ARG A 114 -4.00 18.18 -9.70
CA ARG A 114 -4.47 18.79 -10.95
C ARG A 114 -5.96 18.57 -11.19
N HIS A 115 -6.47 17.38 -10.86
CA HIS A 115 -7.81 16.95 -11.27
C HIS A 115 -8.78 16.68 -10.11
N GLY A 116 -8.30 16.69 -8.86
CA GLY A 116 -9.12 16.52 -7.67
C GLY A 116 -9.51 17.85 -7.02
N ARG A 117 -10.40 17.78 -6.03
CA ARG A 117 -10.70 18.96 -5.19
C ARG A 117 -9.41 19.45 -4.51
N ALA A 118 -9.24 20.76 -4.43
CA ALA A 118 -8.11 21.34 -3.70
C ALA A 118 -8.26 21.03 -2.21
N LEU A 119 -7.19 20.53 -1.60
CA LEU A 119 -7.08 20.29 -0.17
C LEU A 119 -5.93 21.15 0.36
N GLN A 120 -6.13 21.80 1.50
CA GLN A 120 -5.07 22.56 2.16
C GLN A 120 -4.05 21.63 2.80
N THR A 121 -4.56 20.67 3.57
CA THR A 121 -3.83 19.59 4.20
C THR A 121 -4.44 18.28 3.74
N VAL A 122 -3.60 17.27 3.50
CA VAL A 122 -4.07 15.90 3.31
C VAL A 122 -4.05 15.26 4.68
N GLU A 123 -5.23 15.10 5.27
CA GLU A 123 -5.40 14.57 6.63
C GLU A 123 -5.50 13.04 6.59
N SER A 124 -6.14 12.51 5.55
CA SER A 124 -6.22 11.08 5.27
C SER A 124 -5.92 10.76 3.81
N ARG A 125 -5.29 9.62 3.57
CA ARG A 125 -5.17 9.00 2.25
C ARG A 125 -5.56 7.54 2.38
N THR A 126 -6.40 7.02 1.50
CA THR A 126 -6.78 5.61 1.43
C THR A 126 -6.45 5.10 0.06
N ILE A 127 -5.76 3.97 0.00
CA ILE A 127 -5.43 3.34 -1.28
C ILE A 127 -5.86 1.88 -1.20
N VAL A 128 -6.73 1.50 -2.13
CA VAL A 128 -7.25 0.14 -2.27
C VAL A 128 -6.79 -0.39 -3.61
N PHE A 129 -6.04 -1.49 -3.59
CA PHE A 129 -5.65 -2.15 -4.83
C PHE A 129 -6.81 -2.99 -5.34
N GLY A 130 -7.02 -2.96 -6.65
CA GLY A 130 -7.97 -3.85 -7.32
C GLY A 130 -7.49 -5.29 -7.27
N GLY A 131 -8.39 -6.22 -7.57
CA GLY A 131 -8.03 -7.64 -7.71
C GLY A 131 -6.98 -7.85 -8.82
N GLY A 132 -6.18 -8.93 -8.71
CA GLY A 132 -5.16 -9.29 -9.69
C GLY A 132 -3.72 -9.05 -9.21
N ASP A 133 -2.86 -8.55 -10.10
CA ASP A 133 -1.41 -8.37 -9.91
C ASP A 133 -1.01 -7.10 -9.13
N GLY A 134 -1.99 -6.34 -8.63
CA GLY A 134 -1.75 -5.08 -7.92
C GLY A 134 -1.34 -3.91 -8.83
N SER A 135 -1.49 -4.05 -10.15
CA SER A 135 -1.26 -2.96 -11.12
C SER A 135 -2.37 -1.90 -11.14
N CYS A 136 -3.34 -2.00 -10.24
CA CYS A 136 -4.49 -1.11 -10.19
C CYS A 136 -4.74 -0.63 -8.77
N ALA A 137 -4.91 0.68 -8.58
CA ALA A 137 -5.14 1.29 -7.28
C ALA A 137 -6.26 2.34 -7.35
N LEU A 138 -7.24 2.25 -6.47
CA LEU A 138 -8.18 3.32 -6.14
C LEU A 138 -7.59 4.14 -4.99
N VAL A 139 -7.35 5.42 -5.22
CA VAL A 139 -6.79 6.36 -4.24
C VAL A 139 -7.86 7.37 -3.86
N GLU A 140 -8.01 7.59 -2.57
CA GLU A 140 -8.80 8.65 -1.97
C GLU A 140 -7.92 9.49 -1.06
N GLU A 141 -8.09 10.78 -1.09
CA GLU A 141 -7.51 11.70 -0.12
C GLU A 141 -8.63 12.51 0.50
N ALA A 142 -8.67 12.56 1.83
CA ALA A 142 -9.52 13.49 2.55
C ALA A 142 -8.67 14.51 3.31
N GLY A 143 -9.20 15.71 3.44
CA GLY A 143 -8.46 16.81 4.02
C GLY A 143 -9.32 18.04 4.23
N LEU A 144 -8.69 19.10 4.75
CA LEU A 144 -9.37 20.36 4.98
C LEU A 144 -9.49 21.18 3.68
N PRO A 145 -10.58 21.95 3.52
CA PRO A 145 -10.70 22.92 2.44
C PRO A 145 -9.56 23.96 2.48
N PRO A 146 -9.22 24.60 1.35
CA PRO A 146 -8.34 25.76 1.34
C PRO A 146 -8.81 26.86 2.30
N GLY A 147 -7.90 27.37 3.13
CA GLY A 147 -8.14 28.43 4.11
C GLY A 147 -8.77 27.95 5.43
N LYS A 148 -8.83 26.65 5.70
CA LYS A 148 -9.42 26.08 6.93
C LYS A 148 -8.37 25.32 7.74
N ALA A 149 -8.32 25.63 9.03
CA ALA A 149 -7.53 24.89 10.02
C ALA A 149 -8.32 23.75 10.70
N GLU A 150 -9.65 23.76 10.55
CA GLU A 150 -10.59 22.77 11.09
C GLU A 150 -11.91 22.77 10.30
N GLY A 151 -12.74 21.73 10.45
CA GLY A 151 -14.08 21.64 9.88
C GLY A 151 -14.33 20.41 9.01
N SER A 152 -15.39 20.44 8.19
CA SER A 152 -15.83 19.31 7.36
C SER A 152 -14.78 18.93 6.32
N PHE A 153 -14.44 17.65 6.27
CA PHE A 153 -13.49 17.12 5.32
C PHE A 153 -14.02 17.16 3.89
N LEU A 154 -13.17 17.55 2.96
CA LEU A 154 -13.36 17.30 1.54
C LEU A 154 -12.59 16.04 1.17
N ALA A 155 -13.21 15.18 0.35
CA ALA A 155 -12.54 14.05 -0.26
C ALA A 155 -12.35 14.26 -1.76
N ARG A 156 -11.24 13.75 -2.29
CA ARG A 156 -11.01 13.54 -3.72
C ARG A 156 -10.60 12.10 -3.97
N ARG A 157 -11.12 11.51 -5.05
CA ARG A 157 -10.90 10.10 -5.39
C ARG A 157 -10.47 9.97 -6.84
N ALA A 158 -9.60 9.01 -7.13
CA ALA A 158 -9.18 8.65 -8.48
C ALA A 158 -8.67 7.22 -8.53
N ALA A 159 -8.97 6.52 -9.63
CA ALA A 159 -8.40 5.22 -9.91
C ALA A 159 -7.19 5.36 -10.83
N TYR A 160 -6.20 4.48 -10.63
CA TYR A 160 -4.93 4.48 -11.33
C TYR A 160 -4.55 3.08 -11.77
N ARG A 161 -4.01 2.99 -12.98
CA ARG A 161 -3.18 1.88 -13.43
C ARG A 161 -1.72 2.24 -13.17
N LEU A 162 -1.01 1.34 -12.52
CA LEU A 162 0.38 1.46 -12.12
C LEU A 162 1.21 0.60 -13.06
N ASP A 163 2.00 1.23 -13.92
CA ASP A 163 3.03 0.52 -14.67
C ASP A 163 4.33 0.58 -13.87
N PHE A 164 4.62 -0.52 -13.20
CA PHE A 164 5.79 -0.59 -12.36
C PHE A 164 7.09 -0.77 -13.15
N ALA A 165 7.05 -1.29 -14.37
CA ALA A 165 8.23 -1.44 -15.21
C ALA A 165 8.74 -0.07 -15.67
N SER A 166 7.83 0.80 -16.13
CA SER A 166 8.17 2.19 -16.50
C SER A 166 8.19 3.15 -15.31
N GLY A 167 7.58 2.77 -14.18
CA GLY A 167 7.34 3.67 -13.05
C GLY A 167 6.31 4.76 -13.36
N SER A 168 5.46 4.54 -14.37
CA SER A 168 4.42 5.47 -14.78
C SER A 168 3.07 5.16 -14.12
N VAL A 169 2.20 6.17 -14.11
CA VAL A 169 0.85 6.09 -13.60
C VAL A 169 -0.11 6.64 -14.63
N GLN A 170 -1.16 5.88 -14.93
CA GLN A 170 -2.25 6.30 -15.79
C GLN A 170 -3.54 6.38 -14.99
N ARG A 171 -4.20 7.55 -14.98
CA ARG A 171 -5.55 7.66 -14.42
C ARG A 171 -6.52 6.82 -15.25
N ILE A 172 -7.34 6.03 -14.59
CA ILE A 172 -8.36 5.17 -15.21
C ILE A 172 -9.72 5.47 -14.60
N ALA A 173 -10.80 5.09 -15.30
CA ALA A 173 -12.16 5.38 -14.84
C ALA A 173 -12.53 4.63 -13.55
N ARG A 174 -12.08 3.38 -13.42
CA ARG A 174 -12.38 2.52 -12.27
C ARG A 174 -11.27 1.50 -12.06
N CYS A 175 -11.11 1.07 -10.82
CA CYS A 175 -10.22 -0.03 -10.47
C CYS A 175 -11.05 -1.26 -10.05
N PRO A 176 -11.20 -2.28 -10.92
CA PRO A 176 -12.04 -3.44 -10.62
C PRO A 176 -11.63 -4.15 -9.32
N GLY A 177 -12.60 -4.43 -8.46
CA GLY A 177 -12.37 -5.08 -7.16
C GLY A 177 -11.78 -4.16 -6.08
N ALA A 178 -11.51 -2.88 -6.38
CA ALA A 178 -11.16 -1.89 -5.37
C ALA A 178 -12.39 -1.07 -4.99
N THR A 179 -12.77 -1.13 -3.71
CA THR A 179 -13.87 -0.35 -3.14
C THR A 179 -13.40 0.35 -1.87
N ILE A 180 -13.75 1.63 -1.73
CA ILE A 180 -13.60 2.39 -0.50
C ILE A 180 -15.00 2.63 0.04
N GLU A 181 -15.26 2.12 1.25
CA GLU A 181 -16.51 2.28 1.99
C GLU A 181 -16.70 3.72 2.48
#